data_AF-A0A355G9X9-F1
#
_entry.id   AF-A0A355G9X9-F1
#
_cell.length_a   1.000
_cell.length_b   1.000
_cell.length_c   1.000
_cell.angle_alpha   90.00
_cell.angle_beta   90.00
_cell.angle_gamma   90.00
#
_symmetry.space_group_name_H-M   'P 1'
#
loop_
_entity.id
_entity.type
_entity.pdbx_description
1 polymer ?
#
loop_
_entity_poly.entity_id
_entity_poly.type
_entity_poly.pdbx_seq_one_letter_code
_entity_poly.pdbx_strand_id
1 'polypeptide(L)'
;YIWNSAAVIQMLAMDIVWGGSIAVSSRIFRNPRLAESWSKMMWEDTCLNSLATQLDQKVVFVPAVTMVNEESTSLKSCFQFMTRQLMNVRFYHSRWLFICGLGLLSAVAEMILIAELGLFLNQGNLLWLGIILSVVAFASGSVGYVVYRLDCQIRALLAQRGVNVERLPLSTVLVLIPTLLVYCAALLAARRTNHIHWRGVIYHATAPFEIQIVHYEPYQIAAKSIEQTGQSHSSII
;
A
#
# COMPACT_ATOMS: atom_id res chain seq x y z
N TYR A 1 -5.78 -5.27 -3.19
CA TYR A 1 -6.02 -4.54 -4.45
C TYR A 1 -6.46 -3.10 -4.22
N ILE A 2 -7.66 -2.85 -3.66
CA ILE A 2 -8.26 -1.51 -3.49
C ILE A 2 -7.29 -0.47 -2.90
N TRP A 3 -6.64 -0.83 -1.79
CA TRP A 3 -5.68 0.07 -1.14
C TRP A 3 -4.54 0.48 -2.09
N ASN A 4 -3.94 -0.45 -2.83
CA ASN A 4 -2.90 -0.15 -3.82
C ASN A 4 -3.44 0.75 -4.93
N SER A 5 -4.66 0.51 -5.43
CA SER A 5 -5.25 1.31 -6.51
C SER A 5 -5.48 2.76 -6.07
N ALA A 6 -5.95 2.96 -4.83
CA ALA A 6 -6.07 4.29 -4.24
C ALA A 6 -4.68 4.92 -3.94
N ALA A 7 -3.73 4.11 -3.48
CA ALA A 7 -2.37 4.56 -3.17
C ALA A 7 -1.66 5.08 -4.43
N VAL A 8 -1.80 4.44 -5.60
CA VAL A 8 -1.18 4.90 -6.85
C VAL A 8 -1.56 6.35 -7.18
N ILE A 9 -2.81 6.78 -6.90
CA ILE A 9 -3.23 8.17 -7.09
C ILE A 9 -2.41 9.11 -6.20
N GLN A 10 -2.24 8.76 -4.92
CA GLN A 10 -1.42 9.53 -3.99
C GLN A 10 0.05 9.54 -4.41
N MET A 11 0.55 8.40 -4.89
CA MET A 11 1.94 8.27 -5.34
C MET A 11 2.23 9.16 -6.53
N LEU A 12 1.32 9.23 -7.50
CA LEU A 12 1.42 10.15 -8.64
C LEU A 12 1.34 11.62 -8.20
N ALA A 13 0.45 11.96 -7.28
CA ALA A 13 0.26 13.33 -6.82
C ALA A 13 1.38 13.83 -5.87
N MET A 14 2.11 12.91 -5.25
CA MET A 14 3.14 13.20 -4.23
C MET A 14 4.53 12.77 -4.66
N ASP A 15 4.69 12.30 -5.90
CA ASP A 15 5.94 11.79 -6.46
C ASP A 15 6.60 10.69 -5.60
N ILE A 16 5.78 9.78 -5.07
CA ILE A 16 6.25 8.63 -4.28
C ILE A 16 6.64 7.52 -5.26
N VAL A 17 7.89 7.10 -5.19
CA VAL A 17 8.43 6.04 -6.05
C VAL A 17 8.07 4.66 -5.48
N TRP A 18 7.76 3.69 -6.36
CA TRP A 18 7.50 2.30 -5.98
C TRP A 18 8.56 1.35 -6.53
N GLY A 19 9.18 0.55 -5.64
CA GLY A 19 10.24 -0.43 -5.92
C GLY A 19 9.91 -1.54 -6.92
N GLY A 20 8.63 -1.82 -7.15
CA GLY A 20 8.23 -2.98 -7.98
C GLY A 20 8.73 -2.94 -9.43
N SER A 21 9.07 -1.76 -9.97
CA SER A 21 9.56 -1.59 -11.35
C SER A 21 10.34 -0.29 -11.51
N ILE A 22 11.55 -0.23 -10.94
CA ILE A 22 12.41 0.95 -11.00
C ILE A 22 13.58 0.71 -11.96
N ALA A 23 13.92 1.74 -12.74
CA ALA A 23 15.16 1.81 -13.50
C ALA A 23 15.96 3.04 -13.08
N VAL A 24 17.25 2.85 -12.80
CA VAL A 24 18.19 3.93 -12.43
C VAL A 24 19.31 3.95 -13.46
N SER A 25 19.69 5.13 -13.94
CA SER A 25 20.81 5.24 -14.90
C SER A 25 22.11 4.74 -14.29
N SER A 26 23.00 4.14 -15.09
CA SER A 26 24.28 3.63 -14.59
C SER A 26 25.13 4.69 -13.89
N ARG A 27 25.03 5.96 -14.30
CA ARG A 27 25.73 7.08 -13.67
C ARG A 27 25.25 7.31 -12.23
N ILE A 28 23.93 7.30 -12.02
CA ILE A 28 23.34 7.50 -10.70
C ILE A 28 23.53 6.25 -9.84
N PHE A 29 23.40 5.06 -10.43
CA PHE A 29 23.63 3.79 -9.72
C PHE A 29 25.04 3.70 -9.11
N ARG A 30 26.05 4.22 -9.80
CA ARG A 30 27.45 4.26 -9.32
C ARG A 30 27.76 5.43 -8.40
N ASN A 31 26.78 6.28 -8.08
CA ASN A 31 27.01 7.42 -7.20
C ASN A 31 27.21 6.94 -5.75
N PRO A 32 28.31 7.32 -5.06
CA PRO A 32 28.56 6.90 -3.68
C PRO A 32 27.44 7.24 -2.70
N ARG A 33 26.74 8.35 -2.91
CA ARG A 33 25.62 8.78 -2.06
C ARG A 33 24.42 7.83 -2.13
N LEU A 34 24.15 7.27 -3.31
CA LEU A 34 23.10 6.27 -3.49
C LEU A 34 23.48 4.99 -2.72
N ALA A 35 24.70 4.49 -2.94
CA ALA A 35 25.18 3.28 -2.30
C ALA A 35 25.21 3.40 -0.76
N GLU A 36 25.66 4.54 -0.23
CA GLU A 36 25.63 4.81 1.21
C GLU A 36 24.21 4.91 1.76
N SER A 37 23.28 5.54 1.04
CA SER A 37 21.89 5.62 1.46
C SER A 37 21.26 4.23 1.51
N TRP A 38 21.35 3.47 0.42
CA TRP A 38 20.78 2.13 0.32
C TRP A 38 21.38 1.13 1.31
N SER A 39 22.66 1.24 1.67
CA SER A 39 23.27 0.35 2.67
C SER A 39 22.69 0.54 4.08
N LYS A 40 22.03 1.68 4.33
CA LYS A 40 21.41 2.03 5.61
C LYS A 40 19.88 1.95 5.57
N MET A 41 19.29 1.62 4.41
CA MET A 41 17.84 1.65 4.21
C MET A 41 17.23 0.26 4.18
N MET A 42 15.96 0.20 4.57
CA MET A 42 15.17 -1.01 4.43
C MET A 42 14.50 -1.15 3.06
N TRP A 43 14.18 -0.02 2.42
CA TRP A 43 13.55 0.04 1.10
C TRP A 43 14.32 0.98 0.19
N GLU A 44 14.46 0.58 -1.06
CA GLU A 44 15.28 1.27 -2.06
C GLU A 44 14.56 2.42 -2.78
N ASP A 45 13.23 2.50 -2.68
CA ASP A 45 12.39 3.28 -3.59
C ASP A 45 12.09 4.71 -3.12
N THR A 46 11.56 4.86 -1.91
CA THR A 46 10.94 6.13 -1.45
C THR A 46 11.94 7.28 -1.35
N CYS A 47 13.23 6.99 -1.13
CA CYS A 47 14.28 8.01 -1.12
C CYS A 47 14.72 8.49 -2.51
N LEU A 48 14.36 7.79 -3.58
CA LEU A 48 14.90 8.09 -4.91
C LEU A 48 14.50 9.46 -5.41
N ASN A 49 13.33 9.96 -5.01
CA ASN A 49 12.92 11.30 -5.38
C ASN A 49 13.80 12.38 -4.71
N SER A 50 14.02 12.26 -3.39
CA SER A 50 14.88 13.21 -2.67
C SER A 50 16.32 13.15 -3.17
N LEU A 51 16.82 11.95 -3.46
CA LEU A 51 18.16 11.78 -4.03
C LEU A 51 18.26 12.29 -5.47
N ALA A 52 17.25 12.05 -6.32
CA ALA A 52 17.22 12.58 -7.68
C ALA A 52 17.30 14.11 -7.65
N THR A 53 16.51 14.75 -6.78
CA THR A 53 16.54 16.20 -6.58
C THR A 53 17.94 16.69 -6.15
N GLN A 54 18.60 15.99 -5.23
CA GLN A 54 19.96 16.33 -4.79
C GLN A 54 21.04 16.16 -5.87
N LEU A 55 20.75 15.38 -6.92
CA LEU A 55 21.65 15.10 -8.04
C LEU A 55 21.23 15.85 -9.32
N ASP A 56 20.32 16.82 -9.20
CA ASP A 56 19.74 17.57 -10.33
C ASP A 56 19.17 16.64 -11.41
N GLN A 57 18.52 15.56 -10.98
CA GLN A 57 17.82 14.59 -11.81
C GLN A 57 16.32 14.62 -11.49
N LYS A 58 15.53 13.98 -12.36
CA LYS A 58 14.08 13.85 -12.18
C LYS A 58 13.68 12.39 -12.15
N VAL A 59 12.73 12.05 -11.29
CA VAL A 59 12.01 10.78 -11.36
C VAL A 59 10.91 10.94 -12.40
N VAL A 60 10.74 9.94 -13.26
CA VAL A 60 9.68 9.89 -14.27
C VAL A 60 8.83 8.66 -14.00
N PHE A 61 7.53 8.87 -13.79
CA PHE A 61 6.58 7.77 -13.69
C PHE A 61 6.25 7.24 -15.08
N VAL A 62 6.46 5.94 -15.29
CA VAL A 62 6.17 5.26 -16.56
C VAL A 62 5.08 4.21 -16.31
N PRO A 63 3.80 4.49 -16.60
CA PRO A 63 2.72 3.51 -16.40
C PRO A 63 2.97 2.21 -17.16
N ALA A 64 3.67 2.31 -18.30
CA ALA A 64 4.05 1.19 -19.16
C ALA A 64 5.03 0.18 -18.52
N VAL A 65 5.48 0.38 -17.29
CA VAL A 65 6.23 -0.65 -16.53
C VAL A 65 5.46 -1.22 -15.34
N THR A 66 4.21 -0.81 -15.11
CA THR A 66 3.39 -1.37 -14.03
C THR A 66 3.19 -2.88 -14.23
N MET A 67 3.36 -3.64 -13.14
CA MET A 67 3.13 -5.08 -13.07
C MET A 67 2.07 -5.39 -12.01
N VAL A 68 1.27 -6.43 -12.25
CA VAL A 68 0.28 -6.91 -11.28
C VAL A 68 0.93 -8.00 -10.43
N ASN A 69 0.78 -7.88 -9.12
CA ASN A 69 1.08 -8.96 -8.20
C ASN A 69 -0.18 -9.81 -8.01
N GLU A 70 -0.13 -11.06 -8.44
CA GLU A 70 -1.23 -12.04 -8.35
C GLU A 70 -1.19 -12.87 -7.06
N GLU A 71 -0.21 -12.64 -6.18
CA GLU A 71 -0.13 -13.33 -4.89
C GLU A 71 -1.39 -13.05 -4.06
N SER A 72 -2.11 -14.11 -3.71
CA SER A 72 -3.17 -14.05 -2.72
C SER A 72 -2.56 -13.82 -1.34
N THR A 73 -3.28 -13.11 -0.48
CA THR A 73 -2.76 -12.74 0.84
C THR A 73 -3.87 -12.72 1.88
N SER A 74 -3.53 -13.08 3.11
CA SER A 74 -4.46 -12.96 4.23
C SER A 74 -4.68 -11.49 4.62
N LEU A 75 -5.79 -11.18 5.30
CA LEU A 75 -6.01 -9.83 5.83
C LEU A 75 -4.90 -9.39 6.80
N LYS A 76 -4.37 -10.31 7.61
CA LYS A 76 -3.24 -10.04 8.51
C LYS A 76 -1.99 -9.66 7.72
N SER A 77 -1.67 -10.42 6.68
CA SER A 77 -0.53 -10.14 5.81
C SER A 77 -0.71 -8.84 5.03
N CYS A 78 -1.94 -8.54 4.59
CA CYS A 78 -2.31 -7.26 3.97
C CYS A 78 -2.08 -6.08 4.92
N PHE A 79 -2.54 -6.18 6.17
CA PHE A 79 -2.33 -5.16 7.19
C PHE A 79 -0.84 -4.93 7.49
N GLN A 80 -0.07 -6.02 7.63
CA GLN A 80 1.38 -5.95 7.81
C GLN A 80 2.06 -5.31 6.59
N PHE A 81 1.60 -5.63 5.38
CA PHE A 81 2.08 -4.99 4.16
C PHE A 81 1.80 -3.49 4.15
N MET A 82 0.55 -3.07 4.40
CA MET A 82 0.18 -1.65 4.48
C MET A 82 0.99 -0.90 5.54
N THR A 83 1.18 -1.52 6.71
CA THR A 83 1.99 -0.97 7.81
C THR A 83 3.43 -0.73 7.35
N ARG A 84 4.04 -1.70 6.64
CA ARG A 84 5.39 -1.54 6.08
C ARG A 84 5.47 -0.42 5.05
N GLN A 85 4.50 -0.35 4.14
CA GLN A 85 4.45 0.72 3.12
C GLN A 85 4.35 2.11 3.78
N LEU A 86 3.50 2.26 4.80
CA LEU A 86 3.37 3.51 5.53
C LEU A 86 4.61 3.84 6.35
N MET A 87 5.30 2.84 6.90
CA MET A 87 6.58 3.03 7.58
C MET A 87 7.68 3.50 6.62
N ASN A 88 7.71 2.96 5.39
CA ASN A 88 8.62 3.39 4.33
C ASN A 88 8.44 4.90 4.02
N VAL A 89 7.19 5.31 3.76
CA VAL A 89 6.85 6.73 3.53
C VAL A 89 7.18 7.58 4.75
N ARG A 90 6.90 7.11 5.97
CA ARG A 90 7.23 7.81 7.22
C ARG A 90 8.72 8.09 7.38
N PHE A 91 9.57 7.15 7.01
CA PHE A 91 11.00 7.29 7.17
C PHE A 91 11.65 8.14 6.09
N TYR A 92 11.20 8.03 4.84
CA TYR A 92 11.99 8.52 3.71
C TYR A 92 11.29 9.58 2.86
N HIS A 93 10.01 9.85 3.08
CA HIS A 93 9.27 10.86 2.32
C HIS A 93 9.15 12.19 3.08
N SER A 94 9.63 13.28 2.48
CA SER A 94 9.63 14.62 3.08
C SER A 94 8.24 15.13 3.45
N ARG A 95 7.20 14.71 2.71
CA ARG A 95 5.81 15.13 2.90
C ARG A 95 4.98 14.12 3.72
N TRP A 96 5.62 13.27 4.52
CA TRP A 96 4.91 12.26 5.34
C TRP A 96 3.76 12.85 6.17
N LEU A 97 3.98 13.98 6.85
CA LEU A 97 2.93 14.60 7.67
C LEU A 97 1.70 15.00 6.85
N PHE A 98 1.89 15.44 5.60
CA PHE A 98 0.80 15.75 4.70
C PHE A 98 0.04 14.48 4.27
N ILE A 99 0.75 13.42 3.90
CA ILE A 99 0.16 12.13 3.52
C ILE A 99 -0.64 11.54 4.69
N CYS A 100 -0.03 11.57 5.87
CA CYS A 100 -0.66 11.14 7.12
C CYS A 100 -1.91 11.98 7.45
N GLY A 101 -1.80 13.30 7.34
CA GLY A 101 -2.89 14.23 7.61
C GLY A 101 -4.07 14.02 6.66
N LEU A 102 -3.81 13.92 5.35
CA LEU A 102 -4.83 13.67 4.34
C LEU A 102 -5.59 12.38 4.63
N GLY A 103 -4.86 11.30 4.92
CA GLY A 103 -5.47 10.00 5.21
C GLY A 103 -6.29 10.00 6.51
N LEU A 104 -5.77 10.60 7.59
CA LEU A 104 -6.47 10.66 8.88
C LEU A 104 -7.70 11.58 8.82
N LEU A 105 -7.59 12.76 8.21
CA LEU A 105 -8.71 13.70 8.06
C LEU A 105 -9.82 13.10 7.21
N SER A 106 -9.48 12.39 6.12
CA SER A 106 -10.46 11.70 5.28
C SER A 106 -11.23 10.64 6.08
N ALA A 107 -10.54 9.88 6.94
CA ALA A 107 -11.19 8.87 7.77
C ALA A 107 -12.07 9.48 8.87
N VAL A 108 -11.60 10.54 9.53
CA VAL A 108 -12.41 11.24 10.54
C VAL A 108 -13.66 11.85 9.91
N ALA A 109 -13.53 12.48 8.74
CA ALA A 109 -14.66 13.04 8.00
C ALA A 109 -15.69 11.95 7.64
N GLU A 110 -15.23 10.81 7.12
CA GLU A 110 -16.11 9.68 6.78
C GLU A 110 -16.83 9.13 8.03
N MET A 111 -16.12 9.01 9.15
CA MET A 111 -16.71 8.53 10.42
C MET A 111 -17.75 9.50 10.99
N ILE A 112 -17.52 10.81 10.86
CA ILE A 112 -18.50 11.82 11.26
C ILE A 112 -19.75 11.70 10.39
N LEU A 113 -19.61 11.58 9.07
CA LEU A 113 -20.75 11.42 8.16
C LEU A 113 -21.57 10.16 8.47
N ILE A 114 -20.91 9.04 8.78
CA ILE A 114 -21.59 7.80 9.19
C ILE A 114 -22.35 8.00 10.52
N ALA A 115 -21.76 8.69 11.50
CA ALA A 115 -22.39 8.97 12.78
C ALA A 115 -23.61 9.90 12.61
N GLU A 116 -23.48 10.97 11.82
CA GLU A 116 -24.57 11.88 11.50
C GLU A 116 -25.70 11.17 10.77
N LEU A 117 -25.39 10.26 9.84
CA LEU A 117 -26.38 9.44 9.14
C LEU A 117 -27.23 8.65 10.15
N GLY A 118 -26.61 8.00 11.14
CA GLY A 118 -27.31 7.27 12.20
C GLY A 118 -28.19 8.17 13.07
N LEU A 119 -27.71 9.37 13.41
CA LEU A 119 -28.45 10.34 14.20
C LEU A 119 -29.70 10.85 13.46
N PHE A 120 -29.57 11.24 12.19
CA PHE A 120 -30.68 11.78 11.42
C PHE A 120 -31.67 10.71 10.95
N LEU A 121 -31.22 9.46 10.74
CA LEU A 121 -32.10 8.31 10.59
C LEU A 121 -33.02 8.16 11.80
N ASN A 122 -32.46 8.22 13.01
CA ASN A 122 -33.22 8.08 14.25
C ASN A 122 -34.20 9.24 14.48
N GLN A 123 -33.87 10.45 14.01
CA GLN A 123 -34.73 11.63 14.12
C GLN A 123 -35.81 11.71 13.02
N GLY A 124 -35.76 10.84 12.00
CA GLY A 124 -36.66 10.90 10.84
C GLY A 124 -36.46 12.12 9.95
N ASN A 125 -35.31 12.80 10.05
CA ASN A 125 -35.05 14.02 9.28
C ASN A 125 -34.54 13.70 7.88
N LEU A 126 -35.48 13.51 6.94
CA LEU A 126 -35.20 13.09 5.57
C LEU A 126 -34.35 14.08 4.76
N LEU A 127 -34.41 15.39 5.08
CA LEU A 127 -33.62 16.41 4.38
C LEU A 127 -32.13 16.23 4.67
N TRP A 128 -31.74 16.19 5.95
CA TRP A 128 -30.33 16.01 6.34
C TRP A 128 -29.81 14.64 5.92
N LEU A 129 -30.66 13.60 6.01
CA LEU A 129 -30.35 12.28 5.46
C LEU A 129 -29.96 12.36 3.98
N GLY A 130 -30.79 13.02 3.17
CA GLY A 130 -30.55 13.18 1.73
C GLY A 130 -29.27 13.96 1.42
N ILE A 131 -28.98 15.01 2.20
CA ILE A 131 -27.75 15.80 2.07
C ILE A 131 -26.53 14.93 2.36
N ILE A 132 -26.49 14.23 3.49
CA ILE A 132 -25.36 13.40 3.90
C ILE A 132 -25.13 12.26 2.90
N LEU A 133 -26.20 11.56 2.49
CA LEU A 133 -26.10 10.51 1.48
C LEU A 133 -25.55 11.03 0.15
N SER A 134 -25.94 12.25 -0.25
CA SER A 134 -25.41 12.87 -1.47
C SER A 134 -23.92 13.20 -1.35
N VAL A 135 -23.47 13.70 -0.20
CA VAL A 135 -22.05 13.98 0.07
C VAL A 135 -21.23 12.70 0.05
N VAL A 136 -21.66 11.66 0.76
CA VAL A 136 -20.99 10.34 0.78
C VAL A 136 -20.95 9.75 -0.63
N ALA A 137 -22.08 9.73 -1.33
CA ALA A 137 -22.16 9.20 -2.70
C ALA A 137 -21.23 9.97 -3.66
N PHE A 138 -21.15 11.29 -3.55
CA PHE A 138 -20.26 12.09 -4.38
C PHE A 138 -18.78 11.85 -4.05
N ALA A 139 -18.40 11.85 -2.77
CA ALA A 139 -17.02 11.67 -2.34
C ALA A 139 -16.52 10.25 -2.65
N SER A 140 -17.21 9.22 -2.18
CA SER A 140 -16.85 7.82 -2.44
C SER A 140 -16.98 7.46 -3.91
N GLY A 141 -18.00 8.00 -4.60
CA GLY A 141 -18.22 7.80 -6.03
C GLY A 141 -17.10 8.41 -6.88
N SER A 142 -16.59 9.59 -6.53
CA SER A 142 -15.46 10.22 -7.21
C SER A 142 -14.19 9.39 -7.08
N VAL A 143 -13.86 8.92 -5.87
CA VAL A 143 -12.71 8.05 -5.64
C VAL A 143 -12.87 6.71 -6.36
N GLY A 144 -14.05 6.09 -6.24
CA GLY A 144 -14.39 4.85 -6.92
C GLY A 144 -14.29 4.97 -8.44
N TYR A 145 -14.72 6.08 -9.01
CA TYR A 145 -14.59 6.37 -10.44
C TYR A 145 -13.13 6.49 -10.87
N VAL A 146 -12.28 7.20 -10.12
CA VAL A 146 -10.84 7.30 -10.45
C VAL A 146 -10.17 5.93 -10.35
N VAL A 147 -10.45 5.15 -9.30
CA VAL A 147 -9.94 3.77 -9.15
C VAL A 147 -10.39 2.90 -10.33
N TYR A 148 -11.66 2.98 -10.72
CA TYR A 148 -12.20 2.26 -11.87
C TYR A 148 -11.52 2.65 -13.18
N ARG A 149 -11.29 3.95 -13.41
CA ARG A 149 -10.59 4.45 -14.60
C ARG A 149 -9.14 3.98 -14.66
N LEU A 150 -8.44 3.99 -13.53
CA LEU A 150 -7.06 3.47 -13.42
C LEU A 150 -7.02 1.96 -13.67
N ASP A 151 -7.93 1.21 -13.06
CA ASP A 151 -8.09 -0.23 -13.30
C ASP A 151 -8.29 -0.54 -14.79
N CYS A 152 -9.19 0.20 -15.47
CA CYS A 152 -9.39 0.06 -16.91
C CYS A 152 -8.12 0.32 -17.73
N GLN A 153 -7.37 1.38 -17.40
CA GLN A 153 -6.14 1.74 -18.13
C GLN A 153 -5.03 0.71 -17.91
N ILE A 154 -4.82 0.27 -16.66
CA ILE A 154 -3.84 -0.75 -16.32
C ILE A 154 -4.17 -2.06 -17.06
N ARG A 155 -5.45 -2.45 -17.11
CA ARG A 155 -5.86 -3.65 -17.85
C ARG A 155 -5.66 -3.53 -19.35
N ALA A 156 -5.97 -2.38 -19.95
CA ALA A 156 -5.73 -2.18 -21.38
C ALA A 156 -4.23 -2.34 -21.71
N LEU A 157 -3.36 -1.81 -20.84
CA LEU A 157 -1.91 -1.96 -20.96
C LEU A 157 -1.46 -3.43 -20.77
N LEU A 158 -2.04 -4.15 -19.81
CA LEU A 158 -1.72 -5.57 -19.58
C LEU A 158 -2.21 -6.48 -20.71
N ALA A 159 -3.39 -6.20 -21.28
CA ALA A 159 -3.93 -6.91 -22.42
C ALA A 159 -3.02 -6.79 -23.66
N GLN A 160 -2.41 -5.62 -23.87
CA GLN A 160 -1.39 -5.44 -24.92
C GLN A 160 -0.15 -6.32 -24.72
N ARG A 161 0.12 -6.76 -23.48
CA ARG A 161 1.20 -7.70 -23.14
C ARG A 161 0.76 -9.15 -23.09
N GLY A 162 -0.49 -9.46 -23.46
CA GLY A 162 -1.06 -10.81 -23.35
C GLY A 162 -1.37 -11.25 -21.92
N VAL A 163 -1.37 -10.33 -20.94
CA VAL A 163 -1.71 -10.62 -19.55
C VAL A 163 -3.19 -10.31 -19.30
N ASN A 164 -3.96 -11.35 -19.00
CA ASN A 164 -5.38 -11.24 -18.69
C ASN A 164 -5.59 -11.25 -17.18
N VAL A 165 -6.06 -10.12 -16.64
CA VAL A 165 -6.42 -9.99 -15.23
C VAL A 165 -7.93 -9.91 -15.10
N GLU A 166 -8.52 -10.57 -14.11
CA GLU A 166 -9.95 -10.56 -13.85
C GLU A 166 -10.43 -9.21 -13.32
N ARG A 167 -11.56 -8.71 -13.82
CA ARG A 167 -12.12 -7.41 -13.41
C ARG A 167 -12.56 -7.44 -11.96
N LEU A 168 -12.32 -6.35 -11.25
CA LEU A 168 -12.95 -6.16 -9.97
C LEU A 168 -14.47 -6.03 -10.17
N PRO A 169 -15.30 -6.74 -9.38
CA PRO A 169 -16.74 -6.52 -9.40
C PRO A 169 -17.06 -5.12 -8.86
N LEU A 170 -18.15 -4.50 -9.32
CA LEU A 170 -18.59 -3.19 -8.85
C LEU A 170 -18.88 -3.17 -7.33
N SER A 171 -19.21 -4.33 -6.75
CA SER A 171 -19.39 -4.50 -5.30
C SER A 171 -18.13 -4.19 -4.48
N THR A 172 -16.95 -4.13 -5.13
CA THR A 172 -15.69 -3.74 -4.50
C THR A 172 -15.74 -2.33 -3.90
N VAL A 173 -16.61 -1.44 -4.40
CA VAL A 173 -16.86 -0.10 -3.84
C VAL A 173 -17.31 -0.16 -2.37
N LEU A 174 -18.06 -1.20 -1.98
CA LEU A 174 -18.53 -1.38 -0.59
C LEU A 174 -17.37 -1.59 0.39
N VAL A 175 -16.21 -2.03 -0.11
CA VAL A 175 -15.02 -2.31 0.69
C VAL A 175 -14.14 -1.06 0.85
N LEU A 176 -14.49 0.08 0.23
CA LEU A 176 -13.74 1.34 0.38
C LEU A 176 -13.75 1.85 1.82
N ILE A 177 -14.92 1.88 2.47
CA ILE A 177 -15.07 2.33 3.86
C ILE A 177 -14.23 1.46 4.82
N PRO A 178 -14.35 0.12 4.85
CA PRO A 178 -13.49 -0.68 5.72
C PRO A 178 -12.01 -0.59 5.35
N THR A 179 -11.67 -0.37 4.07
CA THR A 179 -10.27 -0.13 3.66
C THR A 179 -9.70 1.13 4.32
N LEU A 180 -10.50 2.19 4.46
CA LEU A 180 -10.08 3.44 5.13
C LEU A 180 -9.82 3.23 6.63
N LEU A 181 -10.64 2.42 7.30
CA LEU A 181 -10.41 2.05 8.70
C LEU A 181 -9.13 1.22 8.88
N VAL A 182 -8.92 0.23 8.01
CA VAL A 182 -7.70 -0.59 7.99
C VAL A 182 -6.48 0.28 7.71
N TYR A 183 -6.59 1.25 6.81
CA TYR A 183 -5.54 2.23 6.54
C TYR A 183 -5.18 3.07 7.77
N CYS A 184 -6.16 3.62 8.49
CA CYS A 184 -5.90 4.38 9.72
C CYS A 184 -5.26 3.52 10.81
N ALA A 185 -5.74 2.29 10.98
CA ALA A 185 -5.12 1.34 11.90
C ALA A 185 -3.66 1.04 11.50
N ALA A 186 -3.39 0.86 10.19
CA ALA A 186 -2.04 0.62 9.68
C ALA A 186 -1.13 1.86 9.85
N LEU A 187 -1.68 3.07 9.72
CA LEU A 187 -0.95 4.32 9.95
C LEU A 187 -0.54 4.46 11.42
N LEU A 188 -1.46 4.20 12.35
CA LEU A 188 -1.17 4.17 13.77
C LEU A 188 -0.14 3.08 14.12
N ALA A 189 -0.28 1.90 13.51
CA ALA A 189 0.69 0.82 13.67
C ALA A 189 2.07 1.23 13.15
N ALA A 190 2.16 1.83 11.96
CA ALA A 190 3.42 2.23 11.33
C ALA A 190 4.22 3.25 12.17
N ARG A 191 3.54 4.05 13.01
CA ARG A 191 4.18 4.95 13.98
C ARG A 191 4.82 4.21 15.16
N ARG A 192 4.25 3.07 15.57
CA ARG A 192 4.68 2.28 16.74
C ARG A 192 5.58 1.10 16.37
N THR A 193 5.52 0.64 15.12
CA THR A 193 6.29 -0.51 14.65
C THR A 193 7.75 -0.12 14.47
N ASN A 194 8.63 -0.84 15.19
CA ASN A 194 10.09 -0.82 14.99
C ASN A 194 10.64 -2.19 14.59
N HIS A 195 9.84 -3.26 14.70
CA HIS A 195 10.22 -4.60 14.24
C HIS A 195 9.41 -5.00 13.02
N ILE A 196 10.10 -5.39 11.96
CA ILE A 196 9.45 -5.77 10.70
C ILE A 196 9.86 -7.19 10.34
N HIS A 197 8.87 -8.04 10.18
CA HIS A 197 9.02 -9.38 9.64
C HIS A 197 8.65 -9.35 8.17
N TRP A 198 9.58 -9.73 7.30
CA TRP A 198 9.35 -9.77 5.87
C TRP A 198 10.14 -10.89 5.20
N ARG A 199 9.43 -11.82 4.57
CA ARG A 199 10.00 -12.93 3.77
C ARG A 199 11.10 -13.74 4.50
N GLY A 200 10.96 -13.93 5.81
CA GLY A 200 11.92 -14.69 6.63
C GLY A 200 13.06 -13.85 7.22
N VAL A 201 13.06 -12.54 6.98
CA VAL A 201 14.02 -11.59 7.56
C VAL A 201 13.32 -10.74 8.63
N ILE A 202 13.99 -10.55 9.77
CA ILE A 202 13.53 -9.67 10.85
C ILE A 202 14.45 -8.46 10.89
N TYR A 203 13.85 -7.29 10.66
CA TYR A 203 14.50 -5.99 10.76
C TYR A 203 14.10 -5.31 12.06
N HIS A 204 15.07 -4.66 12.70
CA HIS A 204 14.83 -3.70 13.76
C HIS A 204 15.21 -2.32 13.24
N ALA A 205 14.24 -1.41 13.26
CA ALA A 205 14.28 -0.12 12.60
C ALA A 205 13.81 0.97 13.56
N THR A 206 14.75 1.57 14.28
CA THR A 206 14.49 2.57 15.33
C THR A 206 14.20 3.94 14.74
N ALA A 207 14.94 4.30 13.69
CA ALA A 207 14.85 5.59 13.03
C ALA A 207 15.12 5.46 11.52
N PRO A 208 14.85 6.51 10.72
CA PRO A 208 15.30 6.55 9.35
C PRO A 208 16.82 6.30 9.27
N PHE A 209 17.23 5.40 8.38
CA PHE A 209 18.64 5.02 8.17
C PHE A 209 19.32 4.29 9.35
N GLU A 210 18.58 3.95 10.41
CA GLU A 210 19.05 3.14 11.54
C GLU A 210 18.37 1.77 11.50
N ILE A 211 18.81 0.93 10.55
CA ILE A 211 18.22 -0.38 10.28
C ILE A 211 19.22 -1.48 10.60
N GLN A 212 18.79 -2.45 11.40
CA GLN A 212 19.57 -3.64 11.75
C GLN A 212 18.81 -4.90 11.35
N ILE A 213 19.52 -5.84 10.71
CA ILE A 213 18.98 -7.17 10.46
C ILE A 213 19.24 -8.00 11.72
N VAL A 214 18.17 -8.38 12.40
CA VAL A 214 18.22 -9.16 13.65
C VAL A 214 18.19 -10.65 13.37
N HIS A 215 17.48 -11.06 12.32
CA HIS A 215 17.38 -12.45 11.89
C HIS A 215 17.34 -12.53 10.36
N TYR A 216 18.06 -13.49 9.78
CA TYR A 216 18.18 -13.62 8.32
C TYR A 216 18.03 -15.09 7.88
N GLU A 217 16.79 -15.49 7.63
CA GLU A 217 16.46 -16.80 7.05
C GLU A 217 15.43 -16.62 5.92
N PRO A 218 15.85 -16.00 4.81
CA PRO A 218 14.93 -15.61 3.76
C PRO A 218 14.35 -16.83 3.04
N TYR A 219 13.07 -16.75 2.67
CA TYR A 219 12.38 -17.73 1.82
C TYR A 219 12.46 -19.18 2.29
N GLN A 220 12.47 -19.44 3.61
CA GLN A 220 12.26 -20.80 4.08
C GLN A 220 10.89 -21.29 3.59
N ILE A 221 10.92 -22.18 2.60
CA ILE A 221 9.77 -22.96 2.18
C ILE A 221 9.26 -23.63 3.45
N ALA A 222 7.96 -23.51 3.73
CA ALA A 222 7.34 -24.20 4.85
C ALA A 222 7.51 -25.72 4.64
N ALA A 223 8.66 -26.28 5.03
CA ALA A 223 8.98 -27.69 4.94
C ALA A 223 8.09 -28.56 5.85
N LYS A 224 7.16 -27.93 6.59
CA LYS A 224 6.31 -28.59 7.59
C LYS A 224 5.01 -29.20 7.06
N SER A 225 4.64 -28.99 5.79
CA SER A 225 3.40 -29.57 5.24
C SER A 225 3.58 -30.89 4.47
N ILE A 226 4.81 -31.28 4.12
CA ILE A 226 5.07 -32.54 3.40
C ILE A 226 5.21 -33.74 4.38
N GLU A 227 5.80 -33.54 5.56
CA GLU A 227 5.95 -34.63 6.55
C GLU A 227 4.62 -35.10 7.17
N GLN A 228 3.60 -34.23 7.27
CA GLN A 228 2.29 -34.63 7.82
C GLN A 228 1.42 -35.43 6.83
N THR A 229 1.74 -35.41 5.53
CA THR A 229 0.99 -36.18 4.53
C THR A 229 1.62 -37.56 4.28
N GLY A 230 2.89 -37.76 4.66
CA GLY A 230 3.63 -39.02 4.50
C GLY A 230 3.44 -40.04 5.64
N GLN A 231 2.82 -39.67 6.77
CA GLN A 231 2.63 -40.57 7.92
C GLN A 231 1.22 -41.17 8.04
N SER A 232 0.27 -40.82 7.16
CA SER A 232 -1.13 -41.31 7.23
C SER A 232 -1.42 -42.59 6.43
N HIS A 233 -0.44 -43.22 5.79
CA HIS A 233 -0.65 -44.39 4.92
C HIS A 233 0.08 -45.69 5.36
N SER A 234 0.52 -45.79 6.61
CA SER A 234 1.09 -47.03 7.16
C SER A 234 0.38 -47.47 8.44
N SER A 235 -0.90 -47.82 8.35
CA SER A 235 -1.63 -48.57 9.40
C SER A 235 -2.95 -49.12 8.85
N ILE A 236 -2.90 -49.99 7.84
CA ILE A 236 -3.95 -51.00 7.59
C ILE A 236 -3.24 -52.29 7.17
N ILE A 237 -2.91 -53.12 8.16
CA ILE A 237 -2.84 -54.59 8.06
C ILE A 237 -3.49 -55.12 9.33
#